data_AF-A0AAN5L6J6-F1
#
_entry.id   AF-A0AAN5L6J6-F1
#
_cell.length_a   1.000
_cell.length_b   1.000
_cell.length_c   1.000
_cell.angle_alpha   90.00
_cell.angle_beta   90.00
_cell.angle_gamma   90.00
#
_symmetry.space_group_name_H-M   'P 1'
#
loop_
_entity.id
_entity.type
_entity.pdbx_description
1 polymer ?
#
loop_
_entity_poly.entity_id
_entity_poly.type
_entity_poly.pdbx_seq_one_letter_code
_entity_poly.pdbx_strand_id
1 'polypeptide(L)'
;MSNTSCPVISPPVQAWVTPEEAADIVSQNLSAAIKVSDIYRYALYGSLTLSIYFQSPIKLQRVTLSGGTIKLQKCKKSDLLYRLCFMSETSFINRDDRIIKTEGKFITPRYYIMDTPLMGHEMLKLQTLLADSLALPRPVTGQYDLHYGVLVKDEHAIYQVCECSTWAQRIEQQIQKIQTRHTLDLSPPLPPLMEKQGQACFPVHLFPRDACFVVTRTHLEQFIKASSPSRPSDSDRITTPLARMFWLACKHNDHISSLIENPYKLLPVFEKWAAEDGLTDRLSGDTLKRALKRGTPV
;
A
#
# COMPACT_ATOMS: atom_id res chain seq x y z
N MET A 1 53.24 -10.11 6.74
CA MET A 1 51.84 -10.53 6.93
C MET A 1 51.03 -9.27 7.17
N SER A 2 50.36 -8.79 6.13
CA SER A 2 49.58 -7.55 6.17
C SER A 2 48.18 -7.93 5.74
N ASN A 3 47.28 -8.11 6.71
CA ASN A 3 45.86 -8.34 6.44
C ASN A 3 45.24 -7.01 6.02
N THR A 4 45.10 -6.83 4.71
CA THR A 4 44.29 -5.77 4.13
C THR A 4 42.83 -6.18 4.27
N SER A 5 42.14 -5.63 5.27
CA SER A 5 40.69 -5.75 5.37
C SER A 5 40.06 -4.98 4.20
N CYS A 6 39.38 -5.71 3.31
CA CYS A 6 38.55 -5.09 2.29
C CYS A 6 37.45 -4.26 2.98
N PRO A 7 37.20 -3.02 2.56
CA PRO A 7 36.07 -2.26 3.06
C PRO A 7 34.78 -3.00 2.67
N VAL A 8 33.95 -3.30 3.67
CA VAL A 8 32.59 -3.82 3.47
C VAL A 8 31.80 -2.71 2.77
N ILE A 9 31.71 -2.79 1.45
CA ILE A 9 30.82 -1.93 0.66
C ILE A 9 29.41 -2.30 1.09
N SER A 10 28.75 -1.37 1.80
CA SER A 10 27.34 -1.49 2.12
C SER A 10 26.60 -1.66 0.79
N PRO A 11 25.74 -2.67 0.62
CA PRO A 11 24.98 -2.82 -0.62
C PRO A 11 24.21 -1.51 -0.88
N PRO A 12 24.11 -1.08 -2.15
CA PRO A 12 23.37 0.13 -2.49
C PRO A 12 21.98 0.04 -1.89
N VAL A 13 21.56 1.10 -1.20
CA VAL A 13 20.28 1.18 -0.53
C VAL A 13 19.17 0.90 -1.55
N GLN A 14 18.59 -0.30 -1.51
CA GLN A 14 17.57 -0.71 -2.46
C GLN A 14 16.35 0.21 -2.31
N ALA A 15 15.93 0.85 -3.40
CA ALA A 15 14.80 1.79 -3.41
C ALA A 15 13.44 1.07 -3.28
N TRP A 16 13.41 -0.22 -3.59
CA TRP A 16 12.26 -1.11 -3.51
C TRP A 16 12.77 -2.54 -3.33
N VAL A 17 11.90 -3.41 -2.81
CA VAL A 17 12.19 -4.81 -2.53
C VAL A 17 11.04 -5.70 -3.00
N THR A 18 11.28 -7.00 -3.21
CA THR A 18 10.20 -7.96 -3.51
C THR A 18 9.34 -8.23 -2.26
N PRO A 19 8.13 -8.80 -2.40
CA PRO A 19 7.32 -9.21 -1.25
C PRO A 19 8.02 -10.20 -0.32
N GLU A 20 8.87 -11.08 -0.84
CA GLU A 20 9.68 -12.01 -0.05
C GLU A 20 10.73 -11.27 0.78
N GLU A 21 11.51 -10.40 0.14
CA GLU A 21 12.50 -9.55 0.81
C GLU A 21 11.82 -8.63 1.86
N ALA A 22 10.63 -8.10 1.54
CA ALA A 22 9.84 -7.32 2.49
C ALA A 22 9.43 -8.14 3.72
N ALA A 23 9.03 -9.40 3.55
CA ALA A 23 8.70 -10.29 4.67
C ALA A 23 9.90 -10.50 5.59
N ASP A 24 11.09 -10.69 5.03
CA ASP A 24 12.33 -10.86 5.79
C ASP A 24 12.68 -9.57 6.58
N ILE A 25 12.61 -8.41 5.92
CA ILE A 25 12.90 -7.11 6.56
C ILE A 25 11.91 -6.82 7.69
N VAL A 26 10.61 -7.03 7.46
CA VAL A 26 9.59 -6.81 8.49
C VAL A 26 9.79 -7.79 9.65
N SER A 27 10.10 -9.06 9.37
CA SER A 27 10.34 -10.07 10.40
C SER A 27 11.48 -9.66 11.34
N GLN A 28 12.59 -9.17 10.76
CA GLN A 28 13.74 -8.69 11.52
C GLN A 28 13.40 -7.47 12.38
N ASN A 29 12.58 -6.53 11.86
CA ASN A 29 12.22 -5.31 12.59
C ASN A 29 11.19 -5.53 13.69
N LEU A 30 10.21 -6.42 13.48
CA LEU A 30 9.13 -6.67 14.43
C LEU A 30 9.42 -7.83 15.40
N SER A 31 10.56 -8.52 15.25
CA SER A 31 10.88 -9.74 16.02
C SER A 31 9.75 -10.79 15.96
N ALA A 32 9.09 -10.88 14.81
CA ALA A 32 7.97 -11.78 14.54
C ALA A 32 8.22 -12.54 13.24
N ALA A 33 7.78 -13.79 13.16
CA ALA A 33 7.91 -14.58 11.93
C ALA A 33 6.83 -14.17 10.93
N ILE A 34 7.16 -13.23 10.03
CA ILE A 34 6.27 -12.76 8.96
C ILE A 34 6.56 -13.57 7.69
N LYS A 35 5.52 -14.16 7.11
CA LYS A 35 5.61 -14.87 5.82
C LYS A 35 5.21 -13.94 4.68
N VAL A 36 5.58 -14.29 3.45
CA VAL A 36 5.13 -13.56 2.25
C VAL A 36 3.59 -13.50 2.14
N SER A 37 2.90 -14.53 2.63
CA SER A 37 1.44 -14.54 2.68
C SER A 37 0.86 -13.44 3.59
N ASP A 38 1.59 -13.04 4.63
CA ASP A 38 1.21 -11.93 5.49
C ASP A 38 1.41 -10.59 4.79
N ILE A 39 2.48 -10.42 4.01
CA ILE A 39 2.67 -9.24 3.14
C ILE A 39 1.49 -9.07 2.18
N TYR A 40 1.06 -10.15 1.52
CA TYR A 40 -0.11 -10.14 0.65
C TYR A 40 -1.40 -9.80 1.42
N ARG A 41 -1.59 -10.29 2.65
CA ARG A 41 -2.73 -9.92 3.49
C ARG A 41 -2.71 -8.45 3.87
N TYR A 42 -1.58 -7.92 4.34
CA TYR A 42 -1.44 -6.51 4.68
C TYR A 42 -1.75 -5.61 3.49
N ALA A 43 -1.37 -6.03 2.28
CA ALA A 43 -1.72 -5.34 1.06
C ALA A 43 -3.22 -5.36 0.77
N LEU A 44 -3.85 -6.54 0.84
CA LEU A 44 -5.30 -6.68 0.62
C LEU A 44 -6.14 -5.98 1.69
N TYR A 45 -5.64 -5.83 2.91
CA TYR A 45 -6.29 -5.08 4.00
C TYR A 45 -6.01 -3.58 3.94
N GLY A 46 -5.19 -3.12 3.00
CA GLY A 46 -4.83 -1.70 2.85
C GLY A 46 -3.85 -1.18 3.91
N SER A 47 -3.23 -2.07 4.69
CA SER A 47 -2.19 -1.71 5.68
C SER A 47 -0.84 -1.47 5.04
N LEU A 48 -0.54 -2.14 3.92
CA LEU A 48 0.71 -2.00 3.18
C LEU A 48 0.40 -1.66 1.72
N THR A 49 1.01 -0.60 1.18
CA THR A 49 0.87 -0.31 -0.26
C THR A 49 1.88 -1.13 -1.04
N LEU A 50 1.40 -1.89 -2.03
CA LEU A 50 2.23 -2.51 -3.05
C LEU A 50 2.34 -1.61 -4.27
N SER A 51 3.44 -1.77 -4.99
CA SER A 51 3.65 -1.17 -6.30
C SER A 51 3.90 -2.27 -7.33
N ILE A 52 3.72 -1.95 -8.61
CA ILE A 52 4.00 -2.85 -9.73
C ILE A 52 5.25 -2.32 -10.42
N TYR A 53 6.27 -3.17 -10.53
CA TYR A 53 7.42 -2.94 -11.38
C TYR A 53 7.15 -3.49 -12.78
N PHE A 54 7.16 -2.62 -13.78
CA PHE A 54 7.01 -2.96 -15.19
C PHE A 54 8.37 -3.02 -15.87
N GLN A 55 8.72 -4.17 -16.44
CA GLN A 55 9.96 -4.30 -17.23
C GLN A 55 9.77 -3.76 -18.66
N SER A 56 8.62 -4.03 -19.27
CA SER A 56 8.26 -3.48 -20.57
C SER A 56 7.70 -2.06 -20.49
N PRO A 57 7.91 -1.23 -21.53
CA PRO A 57 7.32 0.10 -21.61
C PRO A 57 5.79 0.06 -21.60
N ILE A 58 5.19 0.90 -20.75
CA ILE A 58 3.75 1.11 -20.67
C ILE A 58 3.35 2.54 -20.99
N LYS A 59 2.09 2.73 -21.37
CA LYS A 59 1.40 4.02 -21.33
C LYS A 59 0.33 4.00 -20.27
N LEU A 60 0.00 5.18 -19.76
CA LEU A 60 -1.04 5.38 -18.77
C LEU A 60 -2.14 6.26 -19.36
N GLN A 61 -3.39 5.90 -19.07
CA GLN A 61 -4.55 6.74 -19.38
C GLN A 61 -5.31 7.02 -18.09
N ARG A 62 -5.59 8.29 -17.81
CA ARG A 62 -6.25 8.69 -16.55
C ARG A 62 -7.67 8.14 -16.51
N VAL A 63 -8.06 7.59 -15.37
CA VAL A 63 -9.42 7.07 -15.12
C VAL A 63 -10.29 8.18 -14.54
N THR A 64 -11.53 8.30 -15.03
CA THR A 64 -12.51 9.23 -14.46
C THR A 64 -13.20 8.61 -13.23
N LEU A 65 -13.24 9.35 -12.13
CA LEU A 65 -13.92 8.95 -10.89
C LEU A 65 -15.25 9.70 -10.69
N SER A 66 -16.22 9.07 -10.00
CA SER A 66 -17.42 9.71 -9.42
C SER A 66 -17.54 9.29 -7.97
N GLY A 67 -17.51 10.23 -7.03
CA GLY A 67 -17.69 9.90 -5.61
C GLY A 67 -16.74 8.82 -5.09
N GLY A 68 -15.51 8.76 -5.62
CA GLY A 68 -14.51 7.74 -5.28
C GLY A 68 -14.61 6.43 -6.07
N THR A 69 -15.62 6.23 -6.90
CA THR A 69 -15.79 5.02 -7.72
C THR A 69 -15.36 5.25 -9.17
N ILE A 70 -14.76 4.22 -9.79
CA ILE A 70 -14.37 4.24 -11.21
C ILE A 70 -15.62 4.30 -12.09
N LYS A 71 -15.68 5.29 -13.00
CA LYS A 71 -16.78 5.38 -13.95
C LYS A 71 -16.59 4.37 -15.08
N LEU A 72 -17.66 3.66 -15.38
CA LEU A 72 -17.78 2.87 -16.60
C LEU A 72 -18.53 3.67 -17.67
N GLN A 73 -18.20 3.41 -18.93
CA GLN A 73 -18.93 3.91 -20.09
C GLN A 73 -19.23 2.77 -21.05
N LYS A 74 -20.22 2.99 -21.90
CA LYS A 74 -20.60 2.02 -22.92
C LYS A 74 -19.66 2.13 -24.12
N CYS A 75 -19.06 1.01 -24.50
CA CYS A 75 -18.29 0.84 -25.71
C CYS A 75 -19.18 1.04 -26.93
N LYS A 76 -18.69 1.71 -27.97
CA LYS A 76 -19.46 2.01 -29.18
C LYS A 76 -19.87 0.70 -29.86
N LYS A 77 -21.18 0.38 -29.81
CA LYS A 77 -21.74 -0.92 -30.21
C LYS A 77 -21.47 -1.32 -31.67
N SER A 78 -21.36 -0.35 -32.57
CA SER A 78 -21.28 -0.59 -34.02
C SER A 78 -19.91 -1.05 -34.51
N ASP A 79 -18.86 -1.02 -33.68
CA ASP A 79 -17.49 -1.29 -34.09
C ASP A 79 -16.95 -2.56 -33.41
N LEU A 80 -17.11 -3.70 -34.09
CA LEU A 80 -16.69 -5.01 -33.60
C LEU A 80 -15.19 -5.08 -33.36
N LEU A 81 -14.37 -4.48 -34.24
CA LEU A 81 -12.91 -4.47 -34.10
C LEU A 81 -12.46 -3.61 -32.91
N TYR A 82 -13.14 -2.49 -32.67
CA TYR A 82 -12.89 -1.69 -31.46
C TYR A 82 -13.21 -2.48 -30.20
N ARG A 83 -14.37 -3.14 -30.15
CA ARG A 83 -14.76 -3.98 -29.02
C ARG A 83 -13.74 -5.09 -28.77
N LEU A 84 -13.32 -5.79 -29.82
CA LEU A 84 -12.30 -6.84 -29.75
C LEU A 84 -10.98 -6.34 -29.15
N CYS A 85 -10.53 -5.14 -29.53
CA CYS A 85 -9.22 -4.64 -29.10
C CYS A 85 -9.22 -4.00 -27.70
N PHE A 86 -10.33 -3.37 -27.30
CA PHE A 86 -10.43 -2.56 -26.09
C PHE A 86 -11.12 -3.23 -24.91
N MET A 87 -11.86 -4.33 -25.12
CA MET A 87 -12.55 -5.04 -24.06
C MET A 87 -11.74 -6.23 -23.56
N SER A 88 -12.00 -6.68 -22.32
CA SER A 88 -11.50 -7.95 -21.86
C SER A 88 -12.21 -9.08 -22.61
N GLU A 89 -11.54 -10.23 -22.73
CA GLU A 89 -12.07 -11.42 -23.42
C GLU A 89 -13.45 -11.80 -22.86
N THR A 90 -13.58 -11.86 -21.53
CA THR A 90 -14.83 -12.20 -20.85
C THR A 90 -15.93 -11.18 -21.14
N SER A 91 -15.64 -9.88 -21.08
CA SER A 91 -16.62 -8.84 -21.40
C SER A 91 -17.04 -8.89 -22.88
N PHE A 92 -16.10 -9.19 -23.78
CA PHE A 92 -16.36 -9.34 -25.21
C PHE A 92 -17.32 -10.52 -25.49
N ILE A 93 -17.02 -11.71 -24.93
CA ILE A 93 -17.82 -12.93 -25.11
C ILE A 93 -19.22 -12.76 -24.51
N ASN A 94 -19.30 -12.25 -23.29
CA ASN A 94 -20.57 -12.06 -22.58
C ASN A 94 -21.39 -10.87 -23.10
N ARG A 95 -20.91 -10.16 -24.12
CA ARG A 95 -21.52 -8.95 -24.69
C ARG A 95 -21.79 -7.87 -23.64
N ASP A 96 -20.92 -7.79 -22.63
CA ASP A 96 -20.94 -6.73 -21.64
C ASP A 96 -20.15 -5.54 -22.19
N ASP A 97 -20.84 -4.63 -22.89
CA ASP A 97 -20.23 -3.49 -23.58
C ASP A 97 -19.71 -2.39 -22.65
N ARG A 98 -19.39 -2.67 -21.38
CA ARG A 98 -18.84 -1.69 -20.44
C ARG A 98 -17.31 -1.66 -20.54
N ILE A 99 -16.75 -0.46 -20.55
CA ILE A 99 -15.30 -0.21 -20.45
C ILE A 99 -15.05 0.92 -19.45
N ILE A 100 -13.84 1.02 -18.90
CA ILE A 100 -13.48 2.18 -18.09
C ILE A 100 -13.68 3.47 -18.89
N LYS A 101 -14.28 4.47 -18.24
CA LYS A 101 -14.25 5.84 -18.72
C LYS A 101 -12.90 6.47 -18.38
N THR A 102 -12.13 6.75 -19.42
CA THR A 102 -10.83 7.41 -19.32
C THR A 102 -10.90 8.85 -19.86
N GLU A 103 -9.96 9.68 -19.44
CA GLU A 103 -9.86 11.08 -19.83
C GLU A 103 -8.41 11.51 -20.09
N GLY A 104 -8.27 12.62 -20.82
CA GLY A 104 -6.96 13.18 -21.15
C GLY A 104 -6.18 12.38 -22.20
N LYS A 105 -4.90 12.75 -22.36
CA LYS A 105 -3.97 12.11 -23.28
C LYS A 105 -3.25 10.96 -22.60
N PHE A 106 -2.76 10.01 -23.40
CA PHE A 106 -1.84 8.99 -22.91
C PHE A 106 -0.53 9.63 -22.44
N ILE A 107 -0.06 9.21 -21.27
CA ILE A 107 1.22 9.65 -20.70
C ILE A 107 2.18 8.47 -20.62
N THR A 108 3.48 8.75 -20.74
CA THR A 108 4.54 7.80 -20.38
C THR A 108 4.94 8.08 -18.93
N PRO A 109 4.90 7.09 -18.03
CA PRO A 109 5.31 7.31 -16.66
C PRO A 109 6.82 7.59 -16.61
N ARG A 110 7.23 8.45 -15.69
CA ARG A 110 8.65 8.78 -15.48
C ARG A 110 9.44 7.61 -14.88
N TYR A 111 8.75 6.79 -14.08
CA TYR A 111 9.29 5.62 -13.42
C TYR A 111 8.39 4.42 -13.73
N TYR A 112 8.98 3.25 -13.89
CA TYR A 112 8.25 2.01 -14.18
C TYR A 112 7.86 1.24 -12.91
N ILE A 113 7.91 1.90 -11.75
CA ILE A 113 7.39 1.39 -10.49
C ILE A 113 6.27 2.33 -10.07
N MET A 114 5.06 1.80 -10.04
CA MET A 114 3.85 2.58 -9.78
C MET A 114 2.99 1.88 -8.75
N ASP A 115 2.42 2.63 -7.82
CA ASP A 115 1.57 2.05 -6.78
C ASP A 115 0.33 1.43 -7.40
N THR A 116 -0.14 0.33 -6.80
CA THR A 116 -1.40 -0.27 -7.22
C THR A 116 -2.53 0.12 -6.26
N PRO A 117 -3.72 0.48 -6.79
CA PRO A 117 -4.92 0.64 -5.96
C PRO A 117 -5.55 -0.72 -5.56
N LEU A 118 -5.09 -1.83 -6.13
CA LEU A 118 -5.66 -3.17 -5.97
C LEU A 118 -7.19 -3.18 -6.21
N MET A 119 -7.61 -2.62 -7.34
CA MET A 119 -9.04 -2.53 -7.73
C MET A 119 -9.36 -3.29 -9.02
N GLY A 120 -8.36 -3.58 -9.85
CA GLY A 120 -8.50 -4.29 -11.12
C GLY A 120 -7.89 -5.69 -11.09
N HIS A 121 -7.37 -6.12 -12.25
CA HIS A 121 -6.79 -7.45 -12.43
C HIS A 121 -5.53 -7.67 -11.57
N GLU A 122 -4.84 -6.61 -11.17
CA GLU A 122 -3.73 -6.70 -10.23
C GLU A 122 -4.17 -7.23 -8.86
N MET A 123 -5.39 -6.93 -8.39
CA MET A 123 -5.93 -7.55 -7.18
C MET A 123 -6.12 -9.06 -7.35
N LEU A 124 -6.67 -9.50 -8.49
CA LEU A 124 -6.84 -10.92 -8.79
C LEU A 124 -5.50 -11.66 -8.82
N LYS A 125 -4.46 -11.03 -9.39
CA LYS A 125 -3.11 -11.60 -9.40
C LYS A 125 -2.58 -11.74 -7.97
N LEU A 126 -2.74 -10.72 -7.13
CA LEU A 126 -2.32 -10.76 -5.73
C LEU A 126 -3.07 -11.84 -4.93
N GLN A 127 -4.39 -11.97 -5.11
CA GLN A 127 -5.20 -13.01 -4.49
C GLN A 127 -4.76 -14.42 -4.93
N THR A 128 -4.36 -14.58 -6.19
CA THR A 128 -3.82 -15.84 -6.70
C THR A 128 -2.48 -16.18 -6.04
N LEU A 129 -1.57 -15.21 -5.91
CA LEU A 129 -0.30 -15.38 -5.22
C LEU A 129 -0.50 -15.73 -3.73
N LEU A 130 -1.47 -15.08 -3.07
CA LEU A 130 -1.86 -15.42 -1.71
C LEU A 130 -2.40 -16.85 -1.60
N ALA A 131 -3.33 -17.22 -2.48
CA ALA A 131 -3.91 -18.57 -2.49
C ALA A 131 -2.81 -19.63 -2.67
N ASP A 132 -1.91 -19.43 -3.63
CA ASP A 132 -0.77 -20.33 -3.88
C ASP A 132 0.14 -20.43 -2.66
N SER A 133 0.48 -19.29 -2.01
CA SER A 133 1.35 -19.26 -0.83
C SER A 133 0.76 -19.97 0.40
N LEU A 134 -0.56 -20.17 0.43
CA LEU A 134 -1.30 -20.79 1.52
C LEU A 134 -1.88 -22.17 1.15
N ALA A 135 -1.60 -22.66 -0.06
CA ALA A 135 -2.22 -23.87 -0.62
C ALA A 135 -3.77 -23.84 -0.59
N LEU A 136 -4.36 -22.67 -0.81
CA LEU A 136 -5.81 -22.47 -0.92
C LEU A 136 -6.28 -22.63 -2.38
N PRO A 137 -7.57 -22.93 -2.59
CA PRO A 137 -8.16 -22.86 -3.92
C PRO A 137 -7.97 -21.47 -4.54
N ARG A 138 -7.51 -21.44 -5.80
CA ARG A 138 -7.40 -20.19 -6.56
C ARG A 138 -8.78 -19.57 -6.78
N PRO A 139 -8.87 -18.23 -6.83
CA PRO A 139 -10.14 -17.55 -7.12
C PRO A 139 -10.66 -17.96 -8.51
N VAL A 140 -11.85 -18.57 -8.56
CA VAL A 140 -12.50 -19.07 -9.80
C VAL A 140 -12.95 -17.92 -10.71
N THR A 141 -13.39 -16.83 -10.09
CA THR A 141 -13.76 -15.57 -10.75
C THR A 141 -13.57 -14.52 -9.67
N GLY A 142 -12.41 -13.84 -9.67
CA GLY A 142 -12.13 -12.77 -8.72
C GLY A 142 -13.31 -11.80 -8.70
N GLN A 143 -13.87 -11.55 -7.53
CA GLN A 143 -15.19 -10.95 -7.34
C GLN A 143 -15.38 -9.52 -7.88
N TYR A 144 -14.44 -8.93 -8.62
CA TYR A 144 -14.50 -7.54 -9.05
C TYR A 144 -13.98 -7.27 -10.47
N ASP A 145 -14.80 -6.55 -11.23
CA ASP A 145 -14.45 -5.62 -12.30
C ASP A 145 -13.49 -6.10 -13.40
N LEU A 146 -13.90 -7.15 -14.11
CA LEU A 146 -13.37 -7.62 -15.40
C LEU A 146 -13.19 -6.50 -16.47
N HIS A 147 -13.76 -5.33 -16.24
CA HIS A 147 -13.71 -4.15 -17.10
C HIS A 147 -12.47 -3.31 -16.90
N TYR A 148 -11.81 -3.42 -15.74
CA TYR A 148 -10.80 -2.45 -15.35
C TYR A 148 -9.43 -2.73 -15.94
N GLY A 149 -9.12 -4.01 -16.15
CA GLY A 149 -7.76 -4.42 -16.49
C GLY A 149 -6.79 -4.06 -15.37
N VAL A 150 -5.56 -3.72 -15.72
CA VAL A 150 -4.51 -3.38 -14.75
C VAL A 150 -4.56 -1.88 -14.44
N LEU A 151 -4.67 -1.58 -13.15
CA LEU A 151 -4.68 -0.21 -12.65
C LEU A 151 -3.43 0.10 -11.83
N VAL A 152 -3.00 1.36 -11.95
CA VAL A 152 -1.94 1.95 -11.13
C VAL A 152 -2.37 3.33 -10.65
N LYS A 153 -1.73 3.85 -9.62
CA LYS A 153 -2.00 5.17 -9.07
C LYS A 153 -0.72 5.92 -8.75
N ASP A 154 -0.84 7.24 -8.72
CA ASP A 154 0.08 8.15 -8.04
C ASP A 154 -0.70 8.91 -6.95
N GLU A 155 -0.09 9.95 -6.37
CA GLU A 155 -0.71 10.79 -5.34
C GLU A 155 -1.96 11.56 -5.82
N HIS A 156 -2.18 11.66 -7.14
CA HIS A 156 -3.18 12.55 -7.73
C HIS A 156 -4.31 11.82 -8.45
N ALA A 157 -4.02 10.65 -9.05
CA ALA A 157 -4.97 9.97 -9.90
C ALA A 157 -4.72 8.45 -9.99
N ILE A 158 -5.77 7.77 -10.46
CA ILE A 158 -5.73 6.37 -10.90
C ILE A 158 -5.62 6.37 -12.43
N TYR A 159 -4.82 5.46 -12.95
CA TYR A 159 -4.58 5.27 -14.37
C TYR A 159 -4.82 3.82 -14.77
N GLN A 160 -5.38 3.65 -15.95
CA GLN A 160 -5.40 2.37 -16.65
C GLN A 160 -4.08 2.19 -17.41
N VAL A 161 -3.48 1.01 -17.25
CA VAL A 161 -2.27 0.62 -17.98
C VAL A 161 -2.63 0.23 -19.41
N CYS A 162 -1.88 0.74 -20.37
CA CYS A 162 -2.04 0.49 -21.78
C CYS A 162 -0.71 0.09 -22.44
N GLU A 163 -0.79 -0.79 -23.43
CA GLU A 163 0.32 -1.15 -24.32
C GLU A 163 0.08 -0.52 -25.69
N CYS A 164 1.14 -0.09 -26.39
CA CYS A 164 0.98 0.46 -27.73
C CYS A 164 1.50 -0.52 -28.78
N SER A 165 0.65 -0.84 -29.74
CA SER A 165 0.96 -1.74 -30.84
C SER A 165 0.18 -1.31 -32.09
N THR A 166 0.39 -2.00 -33.20
CA THR A 166 -0.45 -1.78 -34.38
C THR A 166 -1.82 -2.44 -34.18
N TRP A 167 -2.85 -1.88 -34.81
CA TRP A 167 -4.18 -2.51 -34.84
C TRP A 167 -4.12 -3.96 -35.34
N ALA A 168 -3.35 -4.23 -36.40
CA ALA A 168 -3.19 -5.57 -36.95
C ALA A 168 -2.65 -6.57 -35.91
N GLN A 169 -1.55 -6.22 -35.23
CA GLN A 169 -0.97 -7.07 -34.18
C GLN A 169 -1.94 -7.28 -33.02
N ARG A 170 -2.63 -6.23 -32.58
CA ARG A 170 -3.59 -6.35 -31.47
C ARG A 170 -4.76 -7.25 -31.84
N ILE A 171 -5.32 -7.12 -33.04
CA ILE A 171 -6.43 -7.97 -33.53
C ILE A 171 -5.99 -9.43 -33.56
N GLU A 172 -4.83 -9.71 -34.17
CA GLU A 172 -4.28 -11.07 -34.26
C GLU A 172 -4.09 -11.69 -32.87
N GLN A 173 -3.50 -10.96 -31.93
CA GLN A 173 -3.32 -11.40 -30.56
C GLN A 173 -4.65 -11.70 -29.85
N GLN A 174 -5.69 -10.89 -30.06
CA GLN A 174 -6.99 -11.11 -29.43
C GLN A 174 -7.71 -12.32 -30.02
N ILE A 175 -7.63 -12.51 -31.34
CA ILE A 175 -8.20 -13.68 -32.02
C ILE A 175 -7.52 -14.96 -31.54
N GLN A 176 -6.18 -15.00 -31.52
CA GLN A 176 -5.44 -16.16 -31.03
C GLN A 176 -5.79 -16.49 -29.57
N LYS A 177 -5.93 -15.48 -28.70
CA LYS A 177 -6.32 -15.69 -27.29
C LYS A 177 -7.69 -16.35 -27.16
N ILE A 178 -8.69 -15.88 -27.91
CA ILE A 178 -10.05 -16.44 -27.91
C ILE A 178 -10.03 -17.88 -28.45
N GLN A 179 -9.34 -18.12 -29.56
CA GLN A 179 -9.24 -19.44 -30.20
C GLN A 179 -8.48 -20.47 -29.34
N THR A 180 -7.48 -20.05 -28.58
CA THR A 180 -6.71 -20.96 -27.72
C THR A 180 -7.52 -21.44 -26.51
N ARG A 181 -8.48 -20.63 -26.03
CA ARG A 181 -9.27 -20.92 -24.82
C ARG A 181 -10.59 -21.62 -25.13
N HIS A 182 -11.18 -21.32 -26.28
CA HIS A 182 -12.33 -22.04 -26.80
C HIS A 182 -11.82 -22.94 -27.92
N THR A 183 -11.73 -24.25 -27.71
CA THR A 183 -11.58 -25.26 -28.76
C THR A 183 -12.78 -25.22 -29.71
N LEU A 184 -12.90 -24.13 -30.48
CA LEU A 184 -13.87 -23.92 -31.52
C LEU A 184 -13.14 -24.19 -32.83
N ASP A 185 -13.38 -25.38 -33.36
CA ASP A 185 -13.01 -25.86 -34.70
C ASP A 185 -13.73 -25.11 -35.84
N LEU A 186 -14.11 -23.86 -35.59
CA LEU A 186 -14.74 -22.99 -36.55
C LEU A 186 -13.83 -21.79 -36.67
N SER A 187 -12.98 -21.78 -37.70
CA SER A 187 -12.40 -20.56 -38.22
C SER A 187 -13.46 -19.91 -39.10
N PRO A 188 -14.21 -18.88 -38.64
CA PRO A 188 -14.93 -18.07 -39.58
C PRO A 188 -13.88 -17.29 -40.39
N PRO A 189 -14.12 -17.01 -41.68
CA PRO A 189 -13.25 -16.13 -42.43
C PRO A 189 -13.12 -14.80 -41.69
N LEU A 190 -11.87 -14.38 -41.45
CA LEU A 190 -11.56 -13.07 -40.90
C LEU A 190 -12.35 -12.02 -41.71
N PRO A 191 -13.18 -11.17 -41.07
CA PRO A 191 -13.80 -10.08 -41.79
C PRO A 191 -12.69 -9.25 -42.45
N PRO A 192 -12.90 -8.74 -43.67
CA PRO A 192 -11.86 -8.01 -44.38
C PRO A 192 -11.34 -6.89 -43.47
N LEU A 193 -10.02 -6.90 -43.25
CA LEU A 193 -9.26 -5.92 -42.48
C LEU A 193 -9.30 -4.57 -43.20
N MET A 194 -10.45 -3.90 -43.19
CA MET A 194 -10.59 -2.57 -43.77
C MET A 194 -10.73 -1.55 -42.65
N GLU A 195 -9.87 -0.52 -42.73
CA GLU A 195 -9.96 0.83 -42.16
C GLU A 195 -9.20 1.19 -40.87
N LYS A 196 -8.67 0.26 -40.06
CA LYS A 196 -7.85 0.65 -38.88
C LYS A 196 -6.37 0.41 -39.10
N GLN A 197 -5.70 1.44 -39.62
CA GLN A 197 -4.26 1.48 -39.81
C GLN A 197 -3.56 2.30 -38.72
N GLY A 198 -2.28 2.03 -38.50
CA GLY A 198 -1.43 2.78 -37.59
C GLY A 198 -1.30 2.19 -36.18
N GLN A 199 -0.55 2.91 -35.35
CA GLN A 199 -0.28 2.55 -33.96
C GLN A 199 -1.37 3.13 -33.06
N ALA A 200 -1.81 2.36 -32.08
CA ALA A 200 -2.72 2.81 -31.03
C ALA A 200 -2.29 2.20 -29.70
N CYS A 201 -2.84 2.73 -28.61
CA CYS A 201 -2.60 2.19 -27.27
C CYS A 201 -3.88 1.54 -26.76
N PHE A 202 -3.74 0.30 -26.29
CA PHE A 202 -4.83 -0.58 -25.91
C PHE A 202 -4.74 -0.95 -24.43
N PRO A 203 -5.88 -1.07 -23.71
CA PRO A 203 -5.88 -1.48 -22.32
C PRO A 203 -5.23 -2.86 -22.11
N VAL A 204 -4.45 -2.95 -21.03
CA VAL A 204 -3.86 -4.19 -20.53
C VAL A 204 -4.86 -4.81 -19.55
N HIS A 205 -5.56 -5.86 -20.00
CA HIS A 205 -6.63 -6.50 -19.22
C HIS A 205 -6.15 -7.58 -18.24
N LEU A 206 -4.96 -8.14 -18.49
CA LEU A 206 -4.35 -9.16 -17.65
C LEU A 206 -3.05 -8.61 -17.07
N PHE A 207 -2.70 -9.02 -15.86
CA PHE A 207 -1.42 -8.66 -15.26
C PHE A 207 -0.25 -9.09 -16.16
N PRO A 208 0.68 -8.18 -16.55
CA PRO A 208 1.76 -8.51 -17.47
C PRO A 208 2.65 -9.63 -16.94
N ARG A 209 3.17 -10.47 -17.85
CA ARG A 209 4.00 -11.63 -17.47
C ARG A 209 5.39 -11.23 -16.97
N ASP A 210 5.87 -10.09 -17.43
CA ASP A 210 7.16 -9.46 -17.13
C ASP A 210 7.05 -8.35 -16.08
N ALA A 211 5.89 -8.23 -15.42
CA ALA A 211 5.72 -7.34 -14.28
C ALA A 211 5.74 -8.14 -12.97
N CYS A 212 6.12 -7.49 -11.87
CA CYS A 212 6.04 -8.07 -10.54
C CYS A 212 5.57 -7.06 -9.50
N PHE A 213 5.02 -7.56 -8.39
CA PHE A 213 4.76 -6.73 -7.22
C PHE A 213 6.07 -6.43 -6.51
N VAL A 214 6.19 -5.22 -6.00
CA VAL A 214 7.30 -4.74 -5.18
C VAL A 214 6.75 -3.87 -4.05
N VAL A 215 7.56 -3.67 -3.01
CA VAL A 215 7.30 -2.71 -1.94
C VAL A 215 8.35 -1.62 -2.04
N THR A 216 7.95 -0.37 -2.20
CA THR A 216 8.93 0.73 -2.13
C THR A 216 9.41 0.89 -0.70
N ARG A 217 10.65 1.38 -0.56
CA ARG A 217 11.24 1.65 0.75
C ARG A 217 10.36 2.57 1.61
N THR A 218 9.75 3.59 0.99
CA THR A 218 8.87 4.55 1.68
C THR A 218 7.65 3.86 2.27
N HIS A 219 6.97 3.00 1.51
CA HIS A 219 5.82 2.25 2.01
C HIS A 219 6.22 1.22 3.09
N LEU A 220 7.38 0.57 2.92
CA LEU A 220 7.87 -0.40 3.90
C LEU A 220 8.22 0.26 5.23
N GLU A 221 8.93 1.39 5.22
CA GLU A 221 9.28 2.15 6.42
C GLU A 221 8.03 2.70 7.13
N GLN A 222 7.06 3.20 6.37
CA GLN A 222 5.77 3.64 6.91
C GLN A 222 5.02 2.50 7.59
N PHE A 223 4.97 1.32 6.95
CA PHE A 223 4.34 0.14 7.50
C PHE A 223 5.03 -0.32 8.78
N ILE A 224 6.36 -0.46 8.79
CA ILE A 224 7.11 -0.86 9.99
C ILE A 224 6.89 0.14 11.13
N LYS A 225 6.88 1.44 10.85
CA LYS A 225 6.62 2.47 11.87
C LYS A 225 5.20 2.37 12.45
N ALA A 226 4.21 2.05 11.62
CA ALA A 226 2.82 1.91 12.04
C ALA A 226 2.55 0.58 12.77
N SER A 227 3.24 -0.49 12.38
CA SER A 227 3.09 -1.84 12.93
C SER A 227 4.03 -2.13 14.10
N SER A 228 5.08 -1.35 14.26
CA SER A 228 5.83 -1.32 15.51
C SER A 228 4.81 -0.96 16.58
N PRO A 229 4.65 -1.77 17.65
CA PRO A 229 3.99 -1.25 18.82
C PRO A 229 4.72 0.04 19.09
N SER A 230 4.00 1.17 19.06
CA SER A 230 4.49 2.31 19.80
C SER A 230 4.88 1.69 21.12
N ARG A 231 6.19 1.66 21.46
CA ARG A 231 6.53 1.63 22.87
C ARG A 231 5.56 2.68 23.41
N PRO A 232 4.62 2.32 24.31
CA PRO A 232 3.94 3.38 25.01
C PRO A 232 5.12 4.25 25.42
N SER A 233 5.16 5.49 24.93
CA SER A 233 6.10 6.40 25.53
C SER A 233 5.77 6.21 27.00
N ASP A 234 6.73 5.74 27.80
CA ASP A 234 6.72 5.78 29.27
C ASP A 234 6.66 7.26 29.64
N SER A 235 5.55 7.83 29.24
CA SER A 235 5.01 9.08 29.58
C SER A 235 3.85 8.56 30.41
N ASP A 236 4.20 8.16 31.64
CA ASP A 236 3.42 8.50 32.82
C ASP A 236 3.11 10.00 32.77
N ARG A 237 2.28 10.38 31.79
CA ARG A 237 1.89 11.75 31.51
C ARG A 237 0.83 12.01 32.54
N ILE A 238 1.27 12.49 33.70
CA ILE A 238 0.43 13.09 34.72
C ILE A 238 -0.58 13.99 33.99
N THR A 239 -1.85 13.58 34.02
CA THR A 239 -2.94 14.28 33.35
C THR A 239 -3.15 15.63 34.03
N THR A 240 -3.72 16.62 33.32
CA THR A 240 -3.99 17.94 33.94
C THR A 240 -4.85 17.84 35.21
N PRO A 241 -5.90 17.01 35.29
CA PRO A 241 -6.65 16.82 36.54
C PRO A 241 -5.79 16.25 37.67
N LEU A 242 -4.97 15.22 37.39
CA LEU A 242 -4.10 14.62 38.41
C LEU A 242 -3.02 15.60 38.89
N ALA A 243 -2.45 16.39 37.98
CA ALA A 243 -1.51 17.45 38.31
C ALA A 243 -2.15 18.51 39.22
N ARG A 244 -3.42 18.89 38.97
CA ARG A 244 -4.17 19.82 39.82
C ARG A 244 -4.47 19.24 41.19
N MET A 245 -4.87 17.96 41.27
CA MET A 245 -5.05 17.27 42.56
C MET A 245 -3.75 17.21 43.35
N PHE A 246 -2.65 16.86 42.71
CA PHE A 246 -1.32 16.84 43.33
C PHE A 246 -0.90 18.22 43.84
N TRP A 247 -1.11 19.27 43.05
CA TRP A 247 -0.84 20.64 43.47
C TRP A 247 -1.71 21.09 44.65
N LEU A 248 -3.01 20.75 44.64
CA LEU A 248 -3.93 21.03 45.75
C LEU A 248 -3.49 20.33 47.04
N ALA A 249 -3.09 19.05 46.94
CA ALA A 249 -2.59 18.29 48.07
C ALA A 249 -1.33 18.92 48.67
N CYS A 250 -0.41 19.43 47.83
CA CYS A 250 0.75 20.16 48.31
C CYS A 250 0.36 21.50 48.97
N LYS A 251 -0.59 22.24 48.37
CA LYS A 251 -1.00 23.58 48.84
C LYS A 251 -1.70 23.56 50.18
N HIS A 252 -2.52 22.54 50.44
CA HIS A 252 -3.27 22.40 51.68
C HIS A 252 -2.53 21.60 52.76
N ASN A 253 -1.25 21.27 52.55
CA ASN A 253 -0.42 20.60 53.55
C ASN A 253 0.48 21.62 54.26
N ASP A 254 0.28 21.80 55.56
CA ASP A 254 0.96 22.81 56.37
C ASP A 254 2.49 22.65 56.41
N HIS A 255 3.00 21.42 56.21
CA HIS A 255 4.43 21.12 56.27
C HIS A 255 5.17 21.45 54.97
N ILE A 256 4.49 21.39 53.81
CA ILE A 256 5.13 21.48 52.49
C ILE A 256 4.58 22.59 51.60
N SER A 257 3.52 23.30 52.01
CA SER A 257 2.89 24.39 51.24
C SER A 257 3.88 25.49 50.84
N SER A 258 4.81 25.85 51.74
CA SER A 258 5.86 26.85 51.50
C SER A 258 6.93 26.39 50.50
N LEU A 259 6.99 25.08 50.18
CA LEU A 259 8.00 24.48 49.32
C LEU A 259 7.51 24.28 47.88
N ILE A 260 6.26 24.61 47.56
CA ILE A 260 5.67 24.48 46.22
C ILE A 260 6.45 25.29 45.17
N GLU A 261 6.97 26.45 45.56
CA GLU A 261 7.79 27.30 44.69
C GLU A 261 9.21 26.74 44.48
N ASN A 262 9.62 25.77 45.30
CA ASN A 262 10.93 25.12 45.24
C ASN A 262 10.81 23.59 45.10
N PRO A 263 10.35 23.06 43.93
CA PRO A 263 10.04 21.64 43.73
C PRO A 263 11.17 20.66 44.11
N TYR A 264 12.43 21.05 43.96
CA TYR A 264 13.56 20.19 44.31
C TYR A 264 13.70 19.94 45.83
N LYS A 265 13.16 20.84 46.67
CA LYS A 265 13.12 20.66 48.14
C LYS A 265 12.00 19.73 48.61
N LEU A 266 11.01 19.50 47.75
CA LEU A 266 9.92 18.55 48.01
C LEU A 266 10.35 17.10 47.77
N LEU A 267 11.31 16.87 46.88
CA LEU A 267 11.75 15.53 46.51
C LEU A 267 12.19 14.67 47.71
N PRO A 268 13.05 15.14 48.64
CA PRO A 268 13.44 14.35 49.80
C PRO A 268 12.28 14.05 50.76
N VAL A 269 11.28 14.93 50.82
CA VAL A 269 10.08 14.72 51.66
C VAL A 269 9.23 13.59 51.09
N PHE A 270 8.97 13.61 49.78
CA PHE A 270 8.22 12.55 49.12
C PHE A 270 8.97 11.22 49.08
N GLU A 271 10.30 11.23 48.93
CA GLU A 271 11.12 10.01 49.03
C GLU A 271 11.06 9.40 50.44
N LYS A 272 11.05 10.25 51.48
CA LYS A 272 10.88 9.78 52.86
C LYS A 272 9.50 9.17 53.09
N TRP A 273 8.42 9.85 52.67
CA TRP A 273 7.05 9.32 52.79
C TRP A 273 6.88 8.03 51.99
N ALA A 274 7.42 7.99 50.77
CA ALA A 274 7.43 6.78 49.95
C ALA A 274 8.12 5.62 50.67
N ALA A 275 9.29 5.86 51.28
CA ALA A 275 9.99 4.83 52.05
C ALA A 275 9.23 4.35 53.29
N GLU A 276 8.55 5.25 54.01
CA GLU A 276 7.71 4.93 55.18
C GLU A 276 6.51 4.04 54.79
N ASP A 277 5.94 4.25 53.60
CA ASP A 277 4.82 3.48 53.07
C ASP A 277 5.24 2.28 52.20
N GLY A 278 6.54 1.97 52.12
CA GLY A 278 7.07 0.83 51.36
C GLY A 278 7.07 0.99 49.84
N LEU A 279 6.91 2.21 49.32
CA LEU A 279 7.05 2.54 47.91
C LEU A 279 8.53 2.66 47.55
N THR A 280 8.99 1.82 46.61
CA THR A 280 10.40 1.73 46.19
C THR A 280 10.70 2.46 44.88
N ASP A 281 9.72 3.14 44.31
CA ASP A 281 9.84 3.85 43.04
C ASP A 281 10.79 5.06 43.15
N ARG A 282 11.67 5.21 42.15
CA ARG A 282 12.61 6.33 42.11
C ARG A 282 11.90 7.60 41.64
N LEU A 283 11.64 8.51 42.57
CA LEU A 283 11.04 9.80 42.26
C LEU A 283 12.03 10.72 41.50
N SER A 284 11.50 11.49 40.53
CA SER A 284 12.29 12.45 39.74
C SER A 284 11.86 13.87 40.06
N GLY A 285 12.81 14.71 40.48
CA GLY A 285 12.58 16.13 40.74
C GLY A 285 12.04 16.89 39.52
N ASP A 286 12.44 16.51 38.30
CA ASP A 286 11.95 17.13 37.06
C ASP A 286 10.50 16.74 36.76
N THR A 287 10.10 15.51 37.06
CA THR A 287 8.70 15.08 36.96
C THR A 287 7.82 15.83 37.97
N LEU A 288 8.30 15.99 39.20
CA LEU A 288 7.61 16.72 40.26
C LEU A 288 7.42 18.21 39.91
N LYS A 289 8.47 18.85 39.39
CA LYS A 289 8.42 20.23 38.88
C LYS A 289 7.41 20.40 37.74
N ARG A 290 7.38 19.46 36.78
CA ARG A 290 6.41 19.48 35.67
C ARG A 290 4.98 19.33 36.17
N ALA A 291 4.75 18.41 37.12
CA ALA A 291 3.43 18.18 37.71
C ALA A 291 2.89 19.44 38.42
N LEU A 292 3.70 20.07 39.27
CA LEU A 292 3.31 21.27 40.02
C LEU A 292 3.03 22.46 39.08
N LYS A 293 3.89 22.71 38.09
CA LYS A 293 3.67 23.77 37.10
C LYS A 293 2.39 23.56 36.31
N ARG A 294 2.09 22.33 35.91
CA ARG A 294 0.87 21.98 35.17
C ARG A 294 -0.39 22.07 36.03
N GLY A 295 -0.29 21.78 37.32
CA GLY A 295 -1.39 21.79 38.28
C GLY A 295 -1.72 23.17 38.83
N THR A 296 -0.83 24.15 38.66
CA THR A 296 -1.05 25.52 39.13
C THR A 296 -2.25 26.14 38.41
N PRO A 297 -3.21 26.75 39.13
CA PRO A 297 -4.32 27.47 38.52
C PRO A 297 -3.80 28.58 37.60
N VAL A 298 -4.40 28.71 36.42
CA VAL A 298 -4.18 29.85 35.50
C VAL A 298 -5.08 30.99 35.95
#